data_AF-A0A937KVJ3-F1
#
_entry.id   AF-A0A937KVJ3-F1
#
_cell.length_a   1.000
_cell.length_b   1.000
_cell.length_c   1.000
_cell.angle_alpha   90.00
_cell.angle_beta   90.00
_cell.angle_gamma   90.00
#
_symmetry.space_group_name_H-M   'P 1'
#
loop_
_entity.id
_entity.type
_entity.pdbx_description
1 polymer ?
#
loop_
_entity_poly.entity_id
_entity_poly.type
_entity_poly.pdbx_seq_one_letter_code
_entity_poly.pdbx_strand_id
1 'polypeptide(L)'
;MSKIEEQNSGKKEGEIRYLTPLNIDTTSQKKYCRFKRSGIKYVDYKDPDFLLKFVNEQGKILPRRLTGTSLKYQRKVSVAVKRARHLALMPYVADMLK
;
A
#
# COMPACT_ATOMS: atom_id res chain seq x y z
N MET A 1 6.19 -15.87 67.13
CA MET A 1 6.95 -15.78 65.86
C MET A 1 6.16 -14.83 64.94
N SER A 2 6.23 -13.50 65.11
CA SER A 2 7.21 -12.57 64.48
C SER A 2 7.21 -12.72 62.95
N LYS A 3 6.92 -11.73 62.08
CA LYS A 3 7.05 -10.26 62.06
C LYS A 3 5.98 -9.75 61.04
N ILE A 4 5.18 -8.70 61.25
CA ILE A 4 5.45 -7.25 61.17
C ILE A 4 6.34 -6.84 59.97
N GLU A 5 5.79 -5.90 59.18
CA GLU A 5 6.41 -5.03 58.16
C GLU A 5 6.79 -5.72 56.83
N GLU A 6 6.49 -5.15 55.65
CA GLU A 6 6.67 -3.74 55.31
C GLU A 6 5.81 -3.39 54.07
N GLN A 7 5.05 -2.30 54.16
CA GLN A 7 4.63 -1.59 52.96
C GLN A 7 5.90 -1.03 52.32
N ASN A 8 6.21 -1.42 51.08
CA ASN A 8 7.14 -0.64 50.28
C ASN A 8 6.47 -0.16 48.99
N SER A 9 6.05 1.09 49.08
CA SER A 9 5.87 2.04 47.99
C SER A 9 6.92 1.89 46.90
N GLY A 10 6.53 1.32 45.77
CA GLY A 10 7.25 1.43 44.51
C GLY A 10 6.33 2.04 43.47
N LYS A 11 6.11 3.35 43.53
CA LYS A 11 5.60 4.09 42.38
C LYS A 11 6.60 3.89 41.24
N LYS A 12 6.30 3.01 40.29
CA LYS A 12 6.88 3.13 38.95
C LYS A 12 6.10 4.23 38.25
N GLU A 13 6.56 5.44 38.48
CA GLU A 13 6.18 6.63 37.73
C GLU A 13 6.39 6.32 36.24
N GLY A 14 5.32 6.45 35.44
CA GLY A 14 5.42 6.52 33.99
C GLY A 14 4.76 5.41 33.16
N GLU A 15 4.15 4.38 33.75
CA GLU A 15 3.38 3.40 32.96
C GLU A 15 1.88 3.71 33.08
N ILE A 16 1.36 4.54 32.18
CA ILE A 16 -0.09 4.69 32.01
C ILE A 16 -0.62 3.34 31.49
N ARG A 17 -1.07 2.49 32.42
CA ARG A 17 -1.76 1.24 32.11
C ARG A 17 -3.21 1.56 31.78
N TYR A 18 -3.50 1.78 30.52
CA TYR A 18 -4.89 1.88 30.07
C TYR A 18 -5.60 0.55 30.40
N LEU A 19 -6.70 0.62 31.18
CA LEU A 19 -7.51 -0.56 31.57
C LEU A 19 -8.01 -1.34 30.34
N THR A 20 -8.16 -0.64 29.23
CA THR A 20 -8.40 -1.20 27.90
C THR A 20 -7.34 -0.63 26.97
N PRO A 21 -6.69 -1.44 26.12
CA PRO A 21 -5.82 -0.89 25.10
C PRO A 21 -6.63 0.08 24.24
N LEU A 22 -6.14 1.30 24.05
CA LEU A 22 -6.65 2.17 22.99
C LEU A 22 -6.57 1.37 21.68
N ASN A 23 -7.70 1.13 21.03
CA ASN A 23 -7.73 0.64 19.65
C ASN A 23 -7.18 1.77 18.78
N ILE A 24 -5.87 1.92 18.77
CA ILE A 24 -5.18 2.72 17.77
C ILE A 24 -5.38 1.90 16.51
N ASP A 25 -6.25 2.37 15.61
CA ASP A 25 -6.51 1.81 14.29
C ASP A 25 -5.26 1.92 13.40
N THR A 26 -4.13 1.38 13.85
CA THR A 26 -2.90 1.17 13.08
C THR A 26 -3.08 0.11 11.99
N THR A 27 -4.27 -0.49 11.90
CA THR A 27 -4.61 -1.49 10.90
C THR A 27 -4.85 -0.82 9.55
N SER A 28 -3.76 -0.57 8.81
CA SER A 28 -3.86 -0.16 7.40
C SER A 28 -4.75 -1.16 6.65
N GLN A 29 -5.88 -0.68 6.14
CA GLN A 29 -6.87 -1.49 5.42
C GLN A 29 -6.18 -2.34 4.34
N LYS A 30 -6.46 -3.66 4.34
CA LYS A 30 -5.88 -4.59 3.36
C LYS A 30 -6.32 -4.18 1.96
N LYS A 31 -5.40 -3.59 1.18
CA LYS A 31 -5.67 -3.22 -0.21
C LYS A 31 -5.98 -4.46 -1.03
N TYR A 32 -7.09 -4.44 -1.76
CA TYR A 32 -7.51 -5.54 -2.63
C TYR A 32 -7.02 -5.33 -4.06
N CYS A 33 -6.84 -6.43 -4.78
CA CYS A 33 -6.46 -6.37 -6.19
C CYS A 33 -7.67 -6.02 -7.06
N ARG A 34 -7.67 -4.81 -7.63
CA ARG A 34 -8.72 -4.33 -8.56
C ARG A 34 -9.06 -5.35 -9.65
N PHE A 35 -8.05 -5.88 -10.35
CA PHE A 35 -8.24 -6.83 -11.45
C PHE A 35 -8.96 -8.13 -11.07
N LYS A 36 -8.72 -8.64 -9.85
CA LYS A 36 -9.39 -9.86 -9.36
C LYS A 36 -10.85 -9.57 -9.04
N ARG A 37 -11.11 -8.43 -8.38
CA ARG A 37 -12.47 -8.01 -8.01
C ARG A 37 -13.33 -7.71 -9.23
N SER A 38 -12.76 -7.08 -10.26
CA SER A 38 -13.46 -6.74 -11.48
C SER A 38 -13.49 -7.85 -12.54
N GLY A 39 -12.93 -9.04 -12.26
CA GLY A 39 -12.90 -10.15 -13.21
C GLY A 39 -12.05 -9.91 -14.48
N ILE A 40 -11.18 -8.90 -14.49
CA ILE A 40 -10.39 -8.53 -15.67
C ILE A 40 -9.20 -9.49 -15.80
N LYS A 41 -9.21 -10.33 -16.86
CA LYS A 41 -8.15 -11.32 -17.12
C LYS A 41 -6.95 -10.76 -17.88
N TYR A 42 -7.19 -9.80 -18.77
CA TYR A 42 -6.19 -9.22 -19.67
C TYR A 42 -6.02 -7.72 -19.40
N VAL A 43 -4.79 -7.22 -19.55
CA VAL A 43 -4.46 -5.80 -19.42
C VAL A 43 -4.00 -5.33 -20.79
N ASP A 44 -4.83 -4.56 -21.48
CA ASP A 44 -4.50 -4.03 -22.79
C ASP A 44 -3.48 -2.88 -22.65
N TYR A 45 -2.57 -2.79 -23.63
CA TYR A 45 -1.58 -1.72 -23.73
C TYR A 45 -2.05 -0.56 -24.62
N LYS A 46 -3.13 -0.78 -25.39
CA LYS A 46 -3.69 0.22 -26.31
C LYS A 46 -4.48 1.33 -25.61
N ASP A 47 -4.85 1.12 -24.35
CA ASP A 47 -5.66 2.06 -23.55
C ASP A 47 -4.77 2.86 -22.58
N PRO A 48 -4.16 4.00 -22.99
CA PRO A 48 -3.29 4.78 -22.12
C PRO A 48 -4.03 5.29 -20.88
N ASP A 49 -5.29 5.70 -21.02
CA ASP A 49 -6.12 6.23 -19.91
C ASP A 49 -6.29 5.25 -18.76
N PHE A 50 -6.36 3.96 -19.09
CA PHE A 50 -6.41 2.91 -18.08
C PHE A 50 -5.05 2.72 -17.39
N LEU A 51 -3.97 2.76 -18.17
CA LEU A 51 -2.60 2.57 -17.69
C LEU A 51 -2.09 3.75 -16.85
N LEU A 52 -2.58 4.97 -17.09
CA LEU A 52 -2.27 6.17 -16.30
C LEU A 52 -2.60 6.02 -14.80
N LYS A 53 -3.52 5.11 -14.45
CA LYS A 53 -3.86 4.81 -13.05
C LYS A 53 -2.75 4.05 -12.31
N PHE A 54 -1.81 3.45 -13.03
CA PHE A 54 -0.71 2.66 -12.49
C PHE A 54 0.66 3.33 -12.65
N VAL A 55 0.67 4.58 -13.09
CA VAL A 55 1.87 5.38 -13.34
C VAL A 55 1.81 6.65 -12.49
N ASN A 56 2.98 7.13 -12.06
CA ASN A 56 3.14 8.38 -11.33
C ASN A 56 3.08 9.57 -12.29
N GLU A 57 2.95 10.79 -11.75
CA GLU A 57 3.05 12.04 -12.53
C GLU A 57 4.34 12.11 -13.36
N GLN A 58 5.43 11.51 -12.85
CA GLN A 58 6.70 11.47 -13.55
C GLN A 58 6.79 10.45 -14.71
N GLY A 59 5.71 9.72 -15.00
CA GLY A 59 5.75 8.61 -15.94
C GLY A 59 6.40 7.34 -15.37
N LYS A 60 6.67 7.22 -14.07
CA LYS A 60 7.24 6.00 -13.44
C LYS A 60 6.15 5.00 -13.01
N ILE A 61 6.36 3.70 -13.15
CA ILE A 61 5.37 2.68 -12.75
C ILE A 61 5.24 2.64 -11.22
N LEU A 62 4.01 2.71 -10.71
CA LEU A 62 3.74 2.66 -9.27
C LEU A 62 4.02 1.26 -8.69
N PRO A 63 4.62 1.18 -7.50
CA PRO A 63 4.86 -0.08 -6.82
C PRO A 63 3.55 -0.73 -6.37
N ARG A 64 3.52 -2.07 -6.39
CA ARG A 64 2.39 -2.90 -5.96
C ARG A 64 1.84 -2.54 -4.57
N ARG A 65 2.70 -2.14 -3.64
CA ARG A 65 2.32 -1.75 -2.26
C ARG A 65 1.32 -0.59 -2.23
N LEU A 66 1.42 0.33 -3.20
CA LEU A 66 0.52 1.47 -3.29
C LEU A 66 -0.79 1.09 -3.98
N THR A 67 -0.71 0.35 -5.09
CA THR A 67 -1.86 0.02 -5.95
C THR A 67 -2.69 -1.19 -5.47
N GLY A 68 -2.14 -2.06 -4.62
CA GLY A 68 -2.85 -3.24 -4.09
C GLY A 68 -3.04 -4.38 -5.11
N THR A 69 -2.41 -4.30 -6.28
CA THR A 69 -2.50 -5.33 -7.33
C THR A 69 -1.88 -6.65 -6.88
N SER A 70 -2.26 -7.78 -7.49
CA SER A 70 -1.56 -9.06 -7.25
C SER A 70 -0.24 -9.09 -8.02
N LEU A 71 0.72 -9.93 -7.61
CA LEU A 71 2.00 -10.07 -8.31
C LEU A 71 1.82 -10.43 -9.79
N LYS A 72 0.88 -11.35 -10.09
CA LYS A 72 0.56 -11.78 -11.46
C LYS A 72 0.09 -10.59 -12.32
N TYR A 73 -0.82 -9.77 -11.79
CA TYR A 73 -1.32 -8.62 -12.53
C TYR A 73 -0.29 -7.48 -12.59
N GLN A 74 0.52 -7.27 -11.56
CA GLN A 74 1.59 -6.27 -11.60
C GLN A 74 2.60 -6.56 -12.71
N ARG A 75 2.97 -7.83 -12.93
CA ARG A 75 3.83 -8.23 -14.05
C ARG A 75 3.18 -7.91 -15.40
N LYS A 76 1.88 -8.22 -15.56
CA LYS A 76 1.12 -7.90 -16.79
C LYS A 76 1.04 -6.39 -17.04
N VAL A 77 0.72 -5.60 -16.02
CA VAL A 77 0.67 -4.14 -16.09
C VAL A 77 2.04 -3.58 -16.49
N SER A 78 3.13 -4.07 -15.90
CA SER A 78 4.47 -3.61 -16.25
C SER A 78 4.80 -3.86 -17.73
N VAL A 79 4.47 -5.04 -18.24
CA VAL A 79 4.65 -5.36 -19.67
C VAL A 79 3.77 -4.48 -20.55
N ALA A 80 2.50 -4.27 -20.18
CA ALA A 80 1.59 -3.42 -20.92
C ALA A 80 2.08 -1.96 -20.99
N VAL A 81 2.50 -1.38 -19.86
CA VAL A 81 3.06 -0.02 -19.81
C VAL A 81 4.32 0.10 -20.67
N LYS A 82 5.23 -0.89 -20.61
CA LYS A 82 6.43 -0.88 -21.46
C LYS A 82 6.07 -0.92 -22.95
N ARG A 83 5.12 -1.77 -23.36
CA ARG A 83 4.63 -1.83 -24.74
C ARG A 83 3.99 -0.51 -25.18
N ALA A 84 3.16 0.09 -24.34
CA ALA A 84 2.54 1.39 -24.60
C ALA A 84 3.60 2.49 -24.82
N ARG A 85 4.72 2.46 -24.07
CA ARG A 85 5.84 3.39 -24.28
C ARG A 85 6.58 3.16 -25.59
N HIS A 86 6.82 1.90 -25.96
CA HIS A 86 7.45 1.58 -27.25
C HIS A 86 6.61 2.04 -28.44
N LEU A 87 5.28 2.08 -28.29
CA LEU A 87 4.34 2.56 -29.30
C LEU A 87 4.05 4.07 -29.20
N ALA A 88 4.79 4.80 -28.36
CA ALA A 88 4.59 6.22 -28.11
C ALA A 88 3.19 6.63 -27.58
N LEU A 89 2.40 5.68 -27.05
CA LEU A 89 1.12 5.95 -26.38
C LEU A 89 1.31 6.55 -24.98
N MET A 90 2.46 6.32 -24.37
CA MET A 90 2.84 6.88 -23.07
C MET A 90 4.30 7.36 -23.10
N PRO A 91 4.64 8.47 -22.44
CA PRO A 91 6.02 8.94 -22.38
C PRO A 91 6.87 8.12 -21.40
N TYR A 92 8.19 8.12 -21.63
CA TYR A 92 9.17 7.53 -20.71
C TYR A 92 9.46 8.42 -19.50
N VAL A 93 9.49 9.74 -19.73
CA VAL A 93 9.71 10.79 -18.74
C VAL A 93 8.67 11.87 -18.99
N ALA A 94 8.01 12.32 -17.94
CA ALA A 94 7.12 13.47 -17.94
C ALA A 94 7.22 14.15 -16.57
N ASP A 95 6.74 15.39 -16.45
CA ASP A 95 6.66 16.07 -15.15
C ASP A 95 5.21 16.38 -14.75
N MET A 96 4.28 16.48 -15.71
CA MET A 96 2.85 16.73 -15.46
C MET A 96 1.96 15.80 -16.31
N LEU A 97 2.06 14.50 -16.05
CA LEU A 97 1.32 13.48 -16.80
C LEU A 97 -0.11 13.25 -16.25
N LYS A 98 -0.50 13.94 -15.17
CA LYS A 98 -1.75 13.70 -14.44
C LYS A 98 -2.29 14.98 -13.82
#